data_AF-A0A0C1XUI4-F1
#
_entry.id   AF-A0A0C1XUI4-F1
#
_cell.length_a   1.000
_cell.length_b   1.000
_cell.length_c   1.000
_cell.angle_alpha   90.00
_cell.angle_beta   90.00
_cell.angle_gamma   90.00
#
_symmetry.space_group_name_H-M   'P 1'
#
loop_
_entity.id
_entity.type
_entity.pdbx_description
1 polymer ?
#
loop_
_entity_poly.entity_id
_entity_poly.type
_entity_poly.pdbx_seq_one_letter_code
_entity_poly.pdbx_strand_id
1 'polypeptide(L)'
;MFPHSHAPTRPWSRRAAEAAALISGVVLLGFSSGAGPALATPLHAQAGRIFYVDAGSGNDQAAGTAPTAAWKSLAKLSTVTFQPGDTVELHRGQTFTGSSVINGSGSAAAPVTITAYGTGDAPTLANPDGWNMLQVQAPHVTVENLRFADGVVFDNSDGQGITGPKYELSGAIAITEDGTDAVVQNNEFTQVGVGVKTYATNTLVQGNNFHDLKIAFRGTDSGSETSYGAIGVSIDNSGATVTRNRFVNCRSTDSPYGADGGAVEIEGFAHPKNDISIDHNTSIGSQGFTEVTETTTADVRLTYNISDDYQQFLAFDTTTHPDGYLAAHNTILRDRGDDQNLFAIYFYRESGPAAQDSWLTISSNVIDMSSGAVLHDHPWPHDHNVIHGTLGDAPGTGDILGAPQLADPADGDYTPDATSPAVDNAGPALDPRDVLGNPSTVGLGPDCGAVERQDTPHAGADILKDGGFEQASSITSTSTPWYSEGASAYGVDSGTGTAHSGSHDAWISSTQANAWGAVKQSVPVTAHTRYRLTVWVQNSGNIEQGWLGAKAPDGTVLSEIEHGAASAYERLVLTVDSGENTTLIVHAGYYAPSGSAWERVDDVSLQALS
;
A
#
# COMPACT_ATOMS: atom_id res chain seq x y z
N MET A 1 32.46 -22.05 7.73
CA MET A 1 31.77 -23.30 7.33
C MET A 1 30.75 -23.61 8.42
N PHE A 2 29.60 -22.95 8.36
CA PHE A 2 28.47 -23.08 9.27
C PHE A 2 27.24 -23.38 8.38
N PRO A 3 26.45 -24.43 8.66
CA PRO A 3 25.32 -24.76 7.81
C PRO A 3 24.09 -23.92 8.21
N HIS A 4 23.54 -23.21 7.23
CA HIS A 4 22.21 -22.61 7.31
C HIS A 4 21.16 -23.73 7.29
N SER A 5 20.32 -23.79 8.33
CA SER A 5 19.12 -24.63 8.35
C SER A 5 17.93 -23.78 7.89
N HIS A 6 17.42 -24.05 6.70
CA HIS A 6 16.11 -23.56 6.26
C HIS A 6 15.01 -24.22 7.11
N ALA A 7 14.18 -23.40 7.76
CA ALA A 7 12.93 -23.84 8.37
C ALA A 7 11.84 -23.94 7.28
N PRO A 8 10.98 -24.98 7.30
CA PRO A 8 9.92 -25.15 6.31
C PRO A 8 8.72 -24.25 6.62
N THR A 9 8.30 -23.48 5.62
CA THR A 9 7.05 -22.71 5.62
C THR A 9 5.85 -23.66 5.62
N ARG A 10 4.88 -23.43 6.51
CA ARG A 10 3.62 -24.19 6.58
C ARG A 10 2.58 -23.52 5.69
N PRO A 11 1.82 -24.27 4.86
CA PRO A 11 0.74 -23.69 4.07
C PRO A 11 -0.51 -23.46 4.93
N TRP A 12 -1.09 -22.27 4.84
CA TRP A 12 -2.40 -21.95 5.41
C TRP A 12 -3.54 -22.60 4.60
N SER A 13 -4.40 -23.33 5.29
CA SER A 13 -5.55 -24.03 4.71
C SER A 13 -6.72 -23.06 4.43
N ARG A 14 -7.09 -22.92 3.15
CA ARG A 14 -8.30 -22.18 2.70
C ARG A 14 -9.57 -22.95 3.09
N ARG A 15 -10.49 -22.33 3.82
CA ARG A 15 -11.88 -22.82 3.98
C ARG A 15 -12.77 -22.20 2.90
N ALA A 16 -13.28 -23.04 2.01
CA ALA A 16 -14.30 -22.67 1.03
C ALA A 16 -15.66 -22.49 1.73
N ALA A 17 -16.36 -21.39 1.46
CA ALA A 17 -17.74 -21.19 1.85
C ALA A 17 -18.66 -21.43 0.63
N GLU A 18 -19.46 -22.50 0.69
CA GLU A 18 -20.51 -22.82 -0.29
C GLU A 18 -21.77 -21.99 0.03
N ALA A 19 -22.30 -21.25 -0.96
CA ALA A 19 -23.61 -20.62 -0.87
C ALA A 19 -24.64 -21.42 -1.68
N ALA A 20 -25.58 -22.06 -0.98
CA ALA A 20 -26.68 -22.83 -1.56
C ALA A 20 -27.88 -21.93 -1.95
N ALA A 21 -28.47 -22.23 -3.10
CA ALA A 21 -29.64 -21.60 -3.67
C ALA A 21 -30.96 -21.95 -2.93
N LEU A 22 -31.91 -21.01 -2.93
CA LEU A 22 -33.33 -21.30 -2.66
C LEU A 22 -34.24 -20.63 -3.70
N ILE A 23 -34.99 -21.46 -4.42
CA ILE A 23 -36.11 -21.10 -5.31
C ILE A 23 -37.41 -21.41 -4.56
N SER A 24 -38.35 -20.46 -4.50
CA SER A 24 -39.77 -20.65 -4.92
C SER A 24 -40.65 -19.49 -4.48
N GLY A 25 -41.50 -19.03 -5.40
CA GLY A 25 -42.62 -18.11 -5.10
C GLY A 25 -43.31 -17.58 -6.35
N VAL A 26 -44.00 -18.44 -7.09
CA VAL A 26 -44.85 -18.04 -8.23
C VAL A 26 -46.18 -17.49 -7.72
N VAL A 27 -46.52 -16.24 -8.08
CA VAL A 27 -47.87 -15.68 -7.99
C VAL A 27 -48.34 -15.35 -9.41
N LEU A 28 -49.36 -16.08 -9.88
CA LEU A 28 -50.10 -15.81 -11.12
C LEU A 28 -51.09 -14.66 -10.89
N LEU A 29 -50.99 -13.60 -11.70
CA LEU A 29 -52.09 -12.67 -11.98
C LEU A 29 -52.14 -12.40 -13.49
N GLY A 30 -53.34 -12.54 -14.07
CA GLY A 30 -53.60 -12.53 -15.51
C GLY A 30 -54.11 -11.20 -16.08
N PHE A 31 -54.28 -11.25 -17.41
CA PHE A 31 -54.80 -10.24 -18.37
C PHE A 31 -53.79 -9.11 -18.71
N SER A 32 -53.45 -8.83 -19.97
CA SER A 32 -54.28 -8.69 -21.17
C SER A 32 -53.45 -8.73 -22.46
N SER A 33 -54.13 -8.98 -23.58
CA SER A 33 -53.58 -9.11 -24.94
C SER A 33 -53.00 -7.80 -25.51
N GLY A 34 -51.69 -7.79 -25.77
CA GLY A 34 -50.99 -6.82 -26.60
C GLY A 34 -49.86 -7.52 -27.35
N ALA A 35 -49.72 -7.28 -28.66
CA ALA A 35 -48.66 -7.84 -29.48
C ALA A 35 -47.28 -7.39 -28.95
N GLY A 36 -46.58 -8.30 -28.27
CA GLY A 36 -45.23 -8.06 -27.78
C GLY A 36 -44.18 -8.14 -28.90
N PRO A 37 -43.04 -7.45 -28.75
CA PRO A 37 -41.92 -7.61 -29.67
C PRO A 37 -41.46 -9.07 -29.64
N ALA A 38 -40.97 -9.58 -30.78
CA ALA A 38 -40.42 -10.92 -30.88
C ALA A 38 -39.42 -11.15 -29.74
N LEU A 39 -39.70 -12.15 -28.89
CA LEU A 39 -38.76 -12.63 -27.89
C LEU A 39 -37.47 -12.98 -28.63
N ALA A 40 -36.42 -12.19 -28.39
CA ALA A 40 -35.07 -12.60 -28.75
C ALA A 40 -34.86 -13.93 -28.03
N THR A 41 -34.71 -15.01 -28.81
CA THR A 41 -34.17 -16.27 -28.30
C THR A 41 -32.94 -15.95 -27.47
N PRO A 42 -32.81 -16.47 -26.23
CA PRO A 42 -31.57 -16.32 -25.50
C PRO A 42 -30.46 -16.79 -26.43
N LEU A 43 -29.50 -15.90 -26.68
CA LEU A 43 -28.26 -16.27 -27.34
C LEU A 43 -27.69 -17.36 -26.44
N HIS A 44 -27.75 -18.62 -26.88
CA HIS A 44 -27.06 -19.69 -26.18
C HIS A 44 -25.58 -19.29 -26.21
N ALA A 45 -25.04 -18.86 -25.07
CA ALA A 45 -23.62 -18.64 -24.93
C ALA A 45 -22.95 -19.97 -25.31
N GLN A 46 -22.28 -19.98 -26.46
CA GLN A 46 -21.55 -21.15 -26.91
C GLN A 46 -20.46 -21.40 -25.86
N ALA A 47 -20.44 -22.60 -25.28
CA ALA A 47 -19.36 -22.98 -24.37
C ALA A 47 -18.03 -22.84 -25.13
N GLY A 48 -17.07 -22.15 -24.52
CA GLY A 48 -15.76 -21.93 -25.12
C GLY A 48 -15.00 -23.24 -25.35
N ARG A 49 -14.08 -23.23 -26.31
CA ARG A 49 -13.26 -24.38 -26.66
C ARG A 49 -12.11 -24.51 -25.66
N ILE A 50 -11.75 -25.74 -25.29
CA ILE A 50 -10.57 -26.01 -24.47
C ILE A 50 -9.47 -26.57 -25.37
N PHE A 51 -8.29 -25.95 -25.31
CA PHE A 51 -7.08 -26.35 -26.00
C PHE A 51 -6.04 -26.82 -24.99
N TYR A 52 -5.38 -27.93 -25.26
CA TYR A 52 -4.37 -28.54 -24.38
C TYR A 52 -3.00 -28.43 -25.02
N VAL A 53 -1.99 -28.09 -24.22
CA VAL A 53 -0.58 -28.01 -24.64
C VAL A 53 0.28 -28.88 -23.73
N ASP A 54 1.09 -29.75 -24.31
CA ASP A 54 2.00 -30.68 -23.63
C ASP A 54 3.35 -30.71 -24.39
N ALA A 55 4.38 -30.09 -23.81
CA ALA A 55 5.72 -30.02 -24.35
C ALA A 55 6.40 -31.39 -24.52
N GLY A 56 6.04 -32.37 -23.69
CA GLY A 56 6.62 -33.71 -23.67
C GLY A 56 6.01 -34.63 -24.73
N SER A 57 4.69 -34.74 -24.74
CA SER A 57 3.93 -35.74 -25.51
C SER A 57 3.07 -35.16 -26.64
N GLY A 58 2.87 -33.85 -26.68
CA GLY A 58 2.02 -33.17 -27.66
C GLY A 58 2.56 -33.19 -29.10
N ASN A 59 1.70 -32.78 -30.02
CA ASN A 59 2.00 -32.64 -31.44
C ASN A 59 1.24 -31.44 -32.05
N ASP A 60 1.96 -30.49 -32.66
CA ASP A 60 1.36 -29.26 -33.24
C ASP A 60 0.48 -29.51 -34.48
N GLN A 61 0.47 -30.73 -34.99
CA GLN A 61 -0.47 -31.19 -36.03
C GLN A 61 -1.75 -31.81 -35.45
N ALA A 62 -1.83 -32.01 -34.12
CA ALA A 62 -3.02 -32.51 -33.46
C ALA A 62 -4.11 -31.42 -33.34
N ALA A 63 -5.33 -31.85 -33.03
CA ALA A 63 -6.47 -30.93 -32.89
C ALA A 63 -6.34 -29.99 -31.68
N GLY A 64 -5.57 -30.37 -30.65
CA GLY A 64 -5.44 -29.61 -29.41
C GLY A 64 -6.64 -29.73 -28.48
N THR A 65 -7.73 -30.38 -28.87
CA THR A 65 -9.02 -30.34 -28.13
C THR A 65 -9.20 -31.45 -27.08
N ALA A 66 -8.16 -32.23 -26.81
CA ALA A 66 -8.13 -33.23 -25.73
C ALA A 66 -6.68 -33.42 -25.24
N PRO A 67 -6.45 -33.81 -23.97
CA PRO A 67 -5.10 -34.03 -23.44
C PRO A 67 -4.27 -35.03 -24.27
N THR A 68 -4.89 -36.12 -24.75
CA THR A 68 -4.22 -37.12 -25.60
C THR A 68 -3.96 -36.66 -27.03
N ALA A 69 -4.44 -35.47 -27.39
CA ALA A 69 -4.27 -34.83 -28.70
C ALA A 69 -3.80 -33.37 -28.53
N ALA A 70 -3.05 -33.10 -27.45
CA ALA A 70 -2.52 -31.79 -27.11
C ALA A 70 -1.54 -31.28 -28.19
N TRP A 71 -1.46 -29.97 -28.33
CA TRP A 71 -0.37 -29.32 -29.05
C TRP A 71 0.94 -29.47 -28.28
N LYS A 72 2.07 -29.28 -28.97
CA LYS A 72 3.39 -29.42 -28.37
C LYS A 72 3.97 -28.10 -27.90
N SER A 73 3.87 -27.06 -28.72
CA SER A 73 4.63 -25.84 -28.54
C SER A 73 3.76 -24.63 -28.21
N LEU A 74 4.36 -23.66 -27.52
CA LEU A 74 3.78 -22.32 -27.35
C LEU A 74 3.47 -21.70 -28.71
N ALA A 75 4.41 -21.73 -29.66
CA ALA A 75 4.25 -21.12 -30.98
C ALA A 75 2.97 -21.50 -31.73
N LYS A 76 2.36 -22.66 -31.41
CA LYS A 76 1.06 -23.06 -31.94
C LYS A 76 -0.08 -22.10 -31.58
N LEU A 77 -0.05 -21.48 -30.40
CA LEU A 77 -1.06 -20.54 -29.92
C LEU A 77 -1.16 -19.33 -30.86
N SER A 78 -0.03 -18.83 -31.37
CA SER A 78 0.02 -17.73 -32.33
C SER A 78 -0.69 -18.01 -33.66
N THR A 79 -1.00 -19.27 -33.96
CA THR A 79 -1.70 -19.67 -35.19
C THR A 79 -3.22 -19.71 -35.06
N VAL A 80 -3.73 -19.47 -33.85
CA VAL A 80 -5.13 -19.60 -33.50
C VAL A 80 -5.71 -18.24 -33.15
N THR A 81 -6.86 -17.92 -33.73
CA THR A 81 -7.70 -16.82 -33.26
C THR A 81 -8.68 -17.36 -32.25
N PHE A 82 -8.49 -17.02 -30.97
CA PHE A 82 -9.37 -17.40 -29.89
C PHE A 82 -10.70 -16.63 -29.98
N GLN A 83 -11.72 -17.20 -29.36
CA GLN A 83 -13.08 -16.67 -29.28
C GLN A 83 -13.47 -16.51 -27.80
N PRO A 84 -14.47 -15.68 -27.47
CA PRO A 84 -14.92 -15.51 -26.10
C PRO A 84 -15.19 -16.85 -25.39
N GLY A 85 -14.61 -17.02 -24.22
CA GLY A 85 -14.70 -18.21 -23.38
C GLY A 85 -13.71 -19.34 -23.71
N ASP A 86 -12.92 -19.23 -24.79
CA ASP A 86 -11.88 -20.22 -25.09
C ASP A 86 -10.84 -20.30 -23.97
N THR A 87 -10.34 -21.50 -23.71
CA THR A 87 -9.32 -21.76 -22.69
C THR A 87 -8.14 -22.50 -23.31
N VAL A 88 -6.91 -22.10 -22.99
CA VAL A 88 -5.67 -22.82 -23.28
C VAL A 88 -5.11 -23.35 -21.98
N GLU A 89 -4.97 -24.65 -21.86
CA GLU A 89 -4.44 -25.33 -20.68
C GLU A 89 -3.05 -25.92 -20.99
N LEU A 90 -2.03 -25.49 -20.24
CA LEU A 90 -0.66 -25.98 -20.33
C LEU A 90 -0.41 -27.06 -19.28
N HIS A 91 0.25 -28.15 -19.67
CA HIS A 91 0.43 -29.30 -18.78
C HIS A 91 1.39 -28.96 -17.64
N ARG A 92 0.94 -29.18 -16.40
CA ARG A 92 1.74 -28.98 -15.17
C ARG A 92 3.03 -29.79 -15.16
N GLY A 93 4.05 -29.26 -14.48
CA GLY A 93 5.38 -29.86 -14.35
C GLY A 93 6.21 -29.86 -15.64
N GLN A 94 5.80 -29.12 -16.67
CA GLN A 94 6.54 -29.00 -17.93
C GLN A 94 7.09 -27.60 -18.15
N THR A 95 8.15 -27.53 -18.94
CA THR A 95 8.76 -26.27 -19.40
C THR A 95 8.46 -26.06 -20.87
N PHE A 96 7.99 -24.86 -21.20
CA PHE A 96 7.70 -24.41 -22.54
C PHE A 96 8.64 -23.26 -22.90
N THR A 97 9.48 -23.46 -23.92
CA THR A 97 10.48 -22.47 -24.34
C THR A 97 9.99 -21.66 -25.55
N GLY A 98 10.20 -20.35 -25.50
CA GLY A 98 9.91 -19.41 -26.58
C GLY A 98 8.81 -18.41 -26.20
N SER A 99 8.20 -17.79 -27.22
CA SER A 99 7.16 -16.77 -27.08
C SER A 99 5.88 -17.16 -27.84
N SER A 100 4.75 -16.55 -27.49
CA SER A 100 3.49 -16.64 -28.22
C SER A 100 2.69 -15.36 -28.18
N VAL A 101 1.96 -15.10 -29.27
CA VAL A 101 1.00 -14.01 -29.36
C VAL A 101 -0.40 -14.58 -29.15
N ILE A 102 -1.10 -14.09 -28.14
CA ILE A 102 -2.49 -14.45 -27.88
C ILE A 102 -3.38 -13.55 -28.75
N ASN A 103 -3.95 -14.16 -29.79
CA ASN A 103 -4.82 -13.49 -30.75
C ASN A 103 -6.29 -13.81 -30.52
N GLY A 104 -7.15 -12.84 -30.77
CA GLY A 104 -8.61 -13.00 -30.66
C GLY A 104 -9.13 -12.64 -29.27
N SER A 105 -10.22 -11.88 -29.25
CA SER A 105 -10.71 -11.21 -28.06
C SER A 105 -11.63 -12.11 -27.23
N GLY A 106 -11.50 -11.98 -25.92
CA GLY A 106 -12.53 -12.41 -24.99
C GLY A 106 -13.69 -11.42 -24.92
N SER A 107 -14.51 -11.58 -23.89
CA SER A 107 -15.48 -10.58 -23.45
C SER A 107 -15.46 -10.51 -21.93
N ALA A 108 -15.96 -9.43 -21.34
CA ALA A 108 -16.10 -9.32 -19.89
C ALA A 108 -16.87 -10.51 -19.24
N ALA A 109 -17.85 -11.09 -19.94
CA ALA A 109 -18.61 -12.25 -19.47
C ALA A 109 -17.96 -13.61 -19.76
N ALA A 110 -16.99 -13.65 -20.68
CA ALA A 110 -16.34 -14.87 -21.15
C ALA A 110 -14.95 -14.51 -21.69
N PRO A 111 -13.94 -14.33 -20.82
CA PRO A 111 -12.58 -14.02 -21.23
C PRO A 111 -11.95 -15.20 -21.99
N VAL A 112 -10.89 -14.92 -22.76
CA VAL A 112 -9.98 -15.97 -23.21
C VAL A 112 -9.03 -16.28 -22.05
N THR A 113 -8.93 -17.54 -21.64
CA THR A 113 -8.14 -17.91 -20.45
C THR A 113 -6.92 -18.74 -20.83
N ILE A 114 -5.73 -18.35 -20.38
CA ILE A 114 -4.50 -19.12 -20.49
C ILE A 114 -4.13 -19.63 -19.10
N THR A 115 -4.18 -20.94 -18.90
CA THR A 115 -4.00 -21.57 -17.60
C THR A 115 -3.34 -22.94 -17.66
N ALA A 116 -3.42 -23.74 -16.59
CA ALA A 116 -2.72 -24.99 -16.41
C ALA A 116 -3.67 -26.17 -16.14
N TYR A 117 -3.28 -27.39 -16.58
CA TYR A 117 -3.99 -28.64 -16.27
C TYR A 117 -3.06 -29.75 -15.79
N GLY A 118 -3.66 -30.83 -15.30
CA GLY A 118 -2.93 -31.97 -14.75
C GLY A 118 -2.54 -31.75 -13.28
N THR A 119 -1.45 -32.37 -12.86
CA THR A 119 -0.98 -32.37 -11.46
C THR A 119 0.49 -31.96 -11.37
N GLY A 120 0.90 -31.40 -10.22
CA GLY A 120 2.27 -30.96 -9.98
C GLY A 120 2.42 -29.45 -10.09
N ASP A 121 3.67 -29.02 -10.19
CA ASP A 121 4.05 -27.60 -10.24
C ASP A 121 3.43 -26.88 -11.44
N ALA A 122 3.27 -25.55 -11.34
CA ALA A 122 2.80 -24.74 -12.45
C ALA A 122 3.68 -24.95 -13.70
N PRO A 123 3.12 -24.99 -14.92
CA PRO A 123 3.90 -25.03 -16.14
C PRO A 123 4.81 -23.80 -16.21
N THR A 124 6.09 -24.02 -16.52
CA THR A 124 7.08 -22.95 -16.63
C THR A 124 7.18 -22.49 -18.07
N LEU A 125 6.93 -21.21 -18.33
CA LEU A 125 7.23 -20.54 -19.58
C LEU A 125 8.59 -19.86 -19.45
N ALA A 126 9.48 -20.13 -20.40
CA ALA A 126 10.84 -19.60 -20.40
C ALA A 126 11.23 -19.06 -21.77
N ASN A 127 12.01 -17.99 -21.81
CA ASN A 127 12.55 -17.48 -23.06
C ASN A 127 13.94 -16.86 -22.85
N PRO A 128 15.00 -17.69 -22.86
CA PRO A 128 16.36 -17.21 -22.69
C PRO A 128 16.91 -16.48 -23.91
N ASP A 129 16.18 -16.52 -25.05
CA ASP A 129 16.62 -15.98 -26.34
C ASP A 129 15.74 -14.82 -26.83
N GLY A 130 14.72 -14.39 -26.07
CA GLY A 130 13.76 -13.37 -26.50
C GLY A 130 13.10 -12.62 -25.34
N TRP A 131 12.54 -11.46 -25.63
CA TRP A 131 12.17 -10.44 -24.63
C TRP A 131 10.96 -10.80 -23.75
N ASN A 132 10.05 -11.64 -24.24
CA ASN A 132 8.82 -12.03 -23.55
C ASN A 132 8.50 -13.51 -23.74
N MET A 133 7.62 -14.05 -22.91
CA MET A 133 7.10 -15.42 -23.04
C MET A 133 5.68 -15.43 -23.58
N LEU A 134 4.88 -14.41 -23.26
CA LEU A 134 3.54 -14.22 -23.79
C LEU A 134 3.31 -12.76 -24.17
N GLN A 135 2.76 -12.54 -25.35
CA GLN A 135 2.27 -11.26 -25.82
C GLN A 135 0.74 -11.31 -25.87
N VAL A 136 0.09 -10.47 -25.06
CA VAL A 136 -1.37 -10.31 -25.05
C VAL A 136 -1.73 -9.16 -25.99
N GLN A 137 -2.36 -9.50 -27.12
CA GLN A 137 -2.72 -8.56 -28.19
C GLN A 137 -4.21 -8.59 -28.52
N ALA A 138 -5.04 -8.84 -27.50
CA ALA A 138 -6.48 -8.80 -27.64
C ALA A 138 -7.15 -8.51 -26.29
N PRO A 139 -8.34 -7.88 -26.27
CA PRO A 139 -9.03 -7.56 -25.04
C PRO A 139 -9.52 -8.78 -24.28
N HIS A 140 -9.72 -8.62 -22.96
CA HIS A 140 -10.33 -9.60 -22.05
C HIS A 140 -9.62 -10.96 -22.08
N VAL A 141 -8.30 -10.94 -21.96
CA VAL A 141 -7.48 -12.15 -21.80
C VAL A 141 -7.09 -12.30 -20.34
N THR A 142 -7.31 -13.48 -19.77
CA THR A 142 -6.86 -13.85 -18.43
C THR A 142 -5.67 -14.81 -18.52
N VAL A 143 -4.59 -14.50 -17.80
CA VAL A 143 -3.41 -15.37 -17.67
C VAL A 143 -3.27 -15.78 -16.21
N GLU A 144 -3.33 -17.08 -15.92
CA GLU A 144 -3.34 -17.56 -14.55
C GLU A 144 -2.76 -18.95 -14.28
N ASN A 145 -2.26 -19.16 -13.06
CA ASN A 145 -1.72 -20.43 -12.58
C ASN A 145 -0.46 -20.90 -13.35
N LEU A 146 0.33 -19.96 -13.87
CA LEU A 146 1.56 -20.22 -14.63
C LEU A 146 2.80 -19.74 -13.86
N ARG A 147 3.97 -20.24 -14.27
CA ARG A 147 5.27 -19.77 -13.81
C ARG A 147 6.05 -19.19 -14.98
N PHE A 148 6.59 -17.99 -14.84
CA PHE A 148 7.46 -17.33 -15.81
C PHE A 148 8.88 -17.28 -15.25
N ALA A 149 9.82 -17.91 -15.94
CA ALA A 149 11.19 -18.00 -15.47
C ALA A 149 12.21 -17.93 -16.61
N ASP A 150 13.48 -17.79 -16.26
CA ASP A 150 14.61 -17.88 -17.20
C ASP A 150 14.46 -16.94 -18.41
N GLY A 151 14.17 -15.66 -18.14
CA GLY A 151 14.13 -14.62 -19.18
C GLY A 151 15.52 -14.24 -19.69
N VAL A 152 15.60 -13.68 -20.89
CA VAL A 152 16.85 -13.15 -21.45
C VAL A 152 17.32 -11.89 -20.69
N VAL A 153 18.63 -11.70 -20.56
CA VAL A 153 19.23 -10.37 -20.33
C VAL A 153 19.74 -9.89 -21.68
N PHE A 154 19.10 -8.89 -22.25
CA PHE A 154 19.40 -8.41 -23.60
C PHE A 154 20.33 -7.18 -23.57
N ASP A 155 21.02 -6.92 -24.68
CA ASP A 155 22.02 -5.87 -24.80
C ASP A 155 21.75 -4.93 -26.00
N ASN A 156 22.68 -4.00 -26.23
CA ASN A 156 22.67 -3.09 -27.37
C ASN A 156 23.62 -3.53 -28.51
N SER A 157 23.84 -4.83 -28.69
CA SER A 157 24.72 -5.34 -29.75
C SER A 157 24.20 -5.05 -31.17
N ASP A 158 22.89 -4.83 -31.33
CA ASP A 158 22.24 -4.41 -32.57
C ASP A 158 22.33 -2.90 -32.85
N GLY A 159 22.82 -2.11 -31.90
CA GLY A 159 22.96 -0.66 -31.99
C GLY A 159 21.64 0.13 -32.00
N GLN A 160 20.53 -0.47 -31.58
CA GLN A 160 19.20 0.18 -31.58
C GLN A 160 18.82 0.87 -30.25
N GLY A 161 19.66 0.72 -29.22
CA GLY A 161 19.37 1.16 -27.85
C GLY A 161 18.28 0.29 -27.18
N ILE A 162 17.78 0.76 -26.04
CA ILE A 162 16.60 0.20 -25.37
C ILE A 162 15.33 0.96 -25.80
N THR A 163 14.92 0.79 -27.06
CA THR A 163 13.79 1.54 -27.62
C THR A 163 12.85 0.64 -28.43
N GLY A 164 11.64 1.15 -28.71
CA GLY A 164 10.64 0.48 -29.54
C GLY A 164 10.27 -0.91 -29.00
N PRO A 165 10.09 -1.92 -29.87
CA PRO A 165 9.65 -3.26 -29.45
C PRO A 165 10.54 -3.92 -28.40
N LYS A 166 11.84 -3.60 -28.38
CA LYS A 166 12.78 -4.13 -27.38
C LYS A 166 12.40 -3.69 -25.97
N TYR A 167 12.01 -2.42 -25.83
CA TYR A 167 11.54 -1.87 -24.56
C TYR A 167 10.07 -2.24 -24.31
N GLU A 168 9.20 -2.01 -25.29
CA GLU A 168 7.74 -2.15 -25.20
C GLU A 168 7.30 -3.59 -24.90
N LEU A 169 8.04 -4.59 -25.39
CA LEU A 169 7.69 -6.01 -25.27
C LEU A 169 8.62 -6.78 -24.32
N SER A 170 9.27 -6.12 -23.37
CA SER A 170 10.27 -6.70 -22.45
C SER A 170 9.70 -7.37 -21.19
N GLY A 171 8.37 -7.31 -20.98
CA GLY A 171 7.71 -8.04 -19.90
C GLY A 171 7.64 -9.54 -20.18
N ALA A 172 7.84 -10.38 -19.16
CA ALA A 172 7.61 -11.82 -19.29
C ALA A 172 6.20 -12.11 -19.83
N ILE A 173 5.23 -11.33 -19.35
CA ILE A 173 3.98 -11.03 -20.06
C ILE A 173 4.04 -9.60 -20.58
N ALA A 174 4.00 -9.44 -21.90
CA ALA A 174 3.88 -8.16 -22.57
C ALA A 174 2.42 -7.95 -23.01
N ILE A 175 1.73 -6.99 -22.41
CA ILE A 175 0.36 -6.63 -22.79
C ILE A 175 0.45 -5.39 -23.68
N THR A 176 0.13 -5.58 -24.96
CA THR A 176 0.13 -4.50 -25.95
C THR A 176 -1.08 -3.58 -25.76
N GLU A 177 -1.13 -2.44 -26.46
CA GLU A 177 -2.28 -1.52 -26.45
C GLU A 177 -3.61 -2.20 -26.79
N ASP A 178 -3.61 -3.23 -27.64
CA ASP A 178 -4.80 -3.99 -28.02
C ASP A 178 -5.30 -4.93 -26.88
N GLY A 179 -4.52 -5.09 -25.80
CA GLY A 179 -4.78 -6.02 -24.70
C GLY A 179 -5.68 -5.49 -23.60
N THR A 180 -6.62 -4.59 -23.89
CA THR A 180 -7.44 -3.91 -22.85
C THR A 180 -8.17 -4.88 -21.93
N ASP A 181 -8.33 -4.51 -20.67
CA ASP A 181 -9.05 -5.31 -19.68
C ASP A 181 -8.44 -6.72 -19.48
N ALA A 182 -7.14 -6.86 -19.72
CA ALA A 182 -6.41 -8.09 -19.43
C ALA A 182 -6.27 -8.31 -17.92
N VAL A 183 -6.34 -9.57 -17.50
CA VAL A 183 -6.19 -9.99 -16.11
C VAL A 183 -4.98 -10.92 -15.98
N VAL A 184 -4.01 -10.55 -15.15
CA VAL A 184 -2.86 -11.39 -14.82
C VAL A 184 -2.97 -11.77 -13.35
N GLN A 185 -3.21 -13.05 -13.05
CA GLN A 185 -3.47 -13.47 -11.68
C GLN A 185 -2.92 -14.83 -11.27
N ASN A 186 -2.58 -15.00 -9.99
CA ASN A 186 -2.10 -16.27 -9.44
C ASN A 186 -0.91 -16.87 -10.21
N ASN A 187 -0.01 -16.02 -10.72
CA ASN A 187 1.21 -16.46 -11.40
C ASN A 187 2.45 -16.26 -10.53
N GLU A 188 3.53 -16.98 -10.85
CA GLU A 188 4.86 -16.80 -10.30
C GLU A 188 5.79 -16.21 -11.37
N PHE A 189 6.57 -15.19 -11.02
CA PHE A 189 7.58 -14.58 -11.88
C PHE A 189 8.92 -14.59 -11.16
N THR A 190 9.93 -15.21 -11.75
CA THR A 190 11.26 -15.27 -11.13
C THR A 190 12.36 -15.31 -12.18
N GLN A 191 13.52 -14.71 -11.90
CA GLN A 191 14.64 -14.68 -12.86
C GLN A 191 14.25 -14.11 -14.24
N VAL A 192 13.30 -13.17 -14.26
CA VAL A 192 12.89 -12.39 -15.43
C VAL A 192 13.29 -10.93 -15.24
N GLY A 193 13.44 -10.22 -16.36
CA GLY A 193 13.80 -8.81 -16.40
C GLY A 193 12.70 -7.90 -15.87
N VAL A 194 11.52 -8.04 -16.47
CA VAL A 194 10.28 -7.39 -16.07
C VAL A 194 9.19 -8.46 -15.99
N GLY A 195 8.40 -8.48 -14.93
CA GLY A 195 7.33 -9.48 -14.75
C GLY A 195 6.18 -9.25 -15.72
N VAL A 196 5.42 -8.16 -15.51
CA VAL A 196 4.34 -7.74 -16.39
C VAL A 196 4.65 -6.35 -16.93
N LYS A 197 4.61 -6.16 -18.24
CA LYS A 197 4.66 -4.83 -18.86
C LYS A 197 3.38 -4.57 -19.64
N THR A 198 2.70 -3.45 -19.38
CA THR A 198 1.37 -3.20 -19.94
C THR A 198 1.24 -1.82 -20.59
N TYR A 199 0.95 -1.83 -21.89
CA TYR A 199 0.52 -0.67 -22.67
C TYR A 199 -1.01 -0.61 -22.83
N ALA A 200 -1.73 -1.59 -22.29
CA ALA A 200 -3.18 -1.64 -22.34
C ALA A 200 -3.83 -0.83 -21.21
N THR A 201 -5.01 -0.29 -21.50
CA THR A 201 -5.85 0.31 -20.46
C THR A 201 -6.58 -0.75 -19.63
N ASN A 202 -6.92 -0.41 -18.38
CA ASN A 202 -7.78 -1.21 -17.49
C ASN A 202 -7.23 -2.61 -17.16
N THR A 203 -5.91 -2.76 -17.11
CA THR A 203 -5.33 -4.07 -16.76
C THR A 203 -5.41 -4.34 -15.27
N LEU A 204 -5.69 -5.59 -14.90
CA LEU A 204 -5.73 -6.05 -13.52
C LEU A 204 -4.59 -7.06 -13.29
N VAL A 205 -3.61 -6.67 -12.47
CA VAL A 205 -2.52 -7.54 -12.04
C VAL A 205 -2.72 -7.86 -10.57
N GLN A 206 -3.16 -9.09 -10.27
CA GLN A 206 -3.55 -9.44 -8.89
C GLN A 206 -3.09 -10.80 -8.38
N GLY A 207 -2.75 -10.88 -7.08
CA GLY A 207 -2.46 -12.17 -6.45
C GLY A 207 -1.25 -12.91 -7.05
N ASN A 208 -0.33 -12.19 -7.70
CA ASN A 208 0.88 -12.78 -8.28
C ASN A 208 2.05 -12.73 -7.29
N ASN A 209 3.04 -13.59 -7.52
CA ASN A 209 4.28 -13.65 -6.76
C ASN A 209 5.46 -13.31 -7.68
N PHE A 210 6.02 -12.12 -7.54
CA PHE A 210 7.24 -11.67 -8.23
C PHE A 210 8.41 -11.82 -7.28
N HIS A 211 9.42 -12.60 -7.65
CA HIS A 211 10.57 -12.75 -6.78
C HIS A 211 11.89 -13.07 -7.46
N ASP A 212 12.98 -12.57 -6.87
CA ASP A 212 14.34 -12.79 -7.34
C ASP A 212 14.45 -12.41 -8.83
N LEU A 213 14.09 -11.18 -9.14
CA LEU A 213 14.16 -10.64 -10.48
C LEU A 213 15.61 -10.30 -10.84
N LYS A 214 15.87 -10.05 -12.12
CA LYS A 214 17.19 -9.68 -12.62
C LYS A 214 17.09 -8.53 -13.60
N ILE A 215 18.22 -7.94 -13.98
CA ILE A 215 18.26 -6.91 -15.02
C ILE A 215 17.66 -7.46 -16.33
N ALA A 216 16.80 -6.69 -16.98
CA ALA A 216 16.24 -7.01 -18.30
C ALA A 216 17.25 -6.64 -19.40
N PHE A 217 17.81 -5.44 -19.31
CA PHE A 217 18.73 -4.87 -20.28
C PHE A 217 20.03 -4.41 -19.63
N ARG A 218 21.16 -4.73 -20.26
CA ARG A 218 22.44 -4.13 -19.92
C ARG A 218 23.27 -3.86 -21.16
N GLY A 219 23.75 -2.63 -21.29
CA GLY A 219 24.70 -2.28 -22.32
C GLY A 219 24.87 -0.78 -22.49
N THR A 220 25.77 -0.40 -23.39
CA THR A 220 26.02 1.00 -23.69
C THR A 220 24.88 1.57 -24.53
N ASP A 221 24.19 2.59 -24.01
CA ASP A 221 23.19 3.37 -24.74
C ASP A 221 23.54 4.87 -24.67
N SER A 222 23.38 5.59 -25.78
CA SER A 222 23.70 7.02 -25.89
C SER A 222 25.11 7.40 -25.36
N GLY A 223 26.07 6.48 -25.46
CA GLY A 223 27.46 6.68 -25.06
C GLY A 223 27.78 6.39 -23.60
N SER A 224 26.83 5.90 -22.80
CA SER A 224 27.04 5.49 -21.40
C SER A 224 26.55 4.07 -21.16
N GLU A 225 27.24 3.33 -20.30
CA GLU A 225 26.72 2.05 -19.82
C GLU A 225 25.44 2.29 -19.01
N THR A 226 24.37 1.56 -19.33
CA THR A 226 23.09 1.66 -18.62
C THR A 226 22.51 0.27 -18.35
N SER A 227 21.54 0.23 -17.44
CA SER A 227 20.68 -0.92 -17.18
C SER A 227 19.21 -0.53 -17.17
N TYR A 228 18.35 -1.55 -17.28
CA TYR A 228 16.92 -1.44 -17.02
C TYR A 228 16.39 -2.79 -16.52
N GLY A 229 15.47 -2.77 -15.56
CA GLY A 229 14.74 -3.94 -15.10
C GLY A 229 15.05 -4.36 -13.66
N ALA A 230 14.75 -5.63 -13.39
CA ALA A 230 14.37 -6.17 -12.08
C ALA A 230 13.05 -5.59 -11.56
N ILE A 231 12.07 -5.41 -12.47
CA ILE A 231 10.78 -4.74 -12.20
C ILE A 231 9.66 -5.77 -12.11
N GLY A 232 8.83 -5.71 -11.07
CA GLY A 232 7.65 -6.56 -10.95
C GLY A 232 6.61 -6.23 -12.02
N VAL A 233 6.06 -5.01 -11.98
CA VAL A 233 5.03 -4.53 -12.91
C VAL A 233 5.42 -3.17 -13.49
N SER A 234 5.43 -3.04 -14.82
CA SER A 234 5.58 -1.77 -15.54
C SER A 234 4.23 -1.35 -16.13
N ILE A 235 3.78 -0.15 -15.78
CA ILE A 235 2.51 0.45 -16.21
C ILE A 235 2.79 1.57 -17.21
N ASP A 236 2.46 1.32 -18.47
CA ASP A 236 2.69 2.23 -19.59
C ASP A 236 1.36 2.83 -20.13
N ASN A 237 0.23 2.69 -19.42
CA ASN A 237 -1.06 3.32 -19.77
C ASN A 237 -2.00 3.50 -18.55
N SER A 238 -3.16 4.12 -18.76
CA SER A 238 -4.16 4.46 -17.73
C SER A 238 -5.03 3.27 -17.27
N GLY A 239 -5.65 3.38 -16.09
CA GLY A 239 -6.67 2.44 -15.60
C GLY A 239 -6.12 1.15 -14.97
N ALA A 240 -4.81 1.01 -14.80
CA ALA A 240 -4.23 -0.21 -14.26
C ALA A 240 -4.54 -0.38 -12.76
N THR A 241 -4.83 -1.61 -12.35
CA THR A 241 -4.95 -2.01 -10.94
C THR A 241 -3.92 -3.08 -10.62
N VAL A 242 -3.02 -2.81 -9.69
CA VAL A 242 -2.01 -3.72 -9.16
C VAL A 242 -2.36 -4.02 -7.71
N THR A 243 -3.00 -5.15 -7.44
CA THR A 243 -3.55 -5.44 -6.11
C THR A 243 -3.18 -6.81 -5.55
N ARG A 244 -2.91 -6.90 -4.25
CA ARG A 244 -2.66 -8.20 -3.56
C ARG A 244 -1.52 -9.01 -4.14
N ASN A 245 -0.52 -8.35 -4.73
CA ASN A 245 0.68 -9.02 -5.22
C ASN A 245 1.76 -9.07 -4.14
N ARG A 246 2.64 -10.06 -4.26
CA ARG A 246 3.84 -10.20 -3.46
C ARG A 246 5.06 -9.92 -4.33
N PHE A 247 5.90 -8.99 -3.91
CA PHE A 247 7.17 -8.62 -4.52
C PHE A 247 8.29 -8.93 -3.52
N VAL A 248 9.28 -9.73 -3.93
CA VAL A 248 10.39 -10.13 -3.05
C VAL A 248 11.69 -10.09 -3.83
N ASN A 249 12.65 -9.25 -3.43
CA ASN A 249 13.89 -9.09 -4.19
C ASN A 249 13.62 -8.74 -5.67
N CYS A 250 12.67 -7.83 -5.93
CA CYS A 250 12.60 -7.14 -7.23
C CYS A 250 13.74 -6.11 -7.26
N ARG A 251 14.97 -6.63 -7.34
CA ARG A 251 16.23 -5.93 -7.22
C ARG A 251 17.32 -6.71 -7.93
N SER A 252 18.22 -6.02 -8.60
CA SER A 252 19.47 -6.61 -9.09
C SER A 252 20.65 -5.69 -8.84
N THR A 253 21.77 -6.26 -8.36
CA THR A 253 23.05 -5.55 -8.20
C THR A 253 23.90 -5.57 -9.47
N ASP A 254 23.42 -6.18 -10.55
CA ASP A 254 24.11 -6.23 -11.84
C ASP A 254 23.90 -4.96 -12.68
N SER A 255 23.62 -3.83 -12.02
CA SER A 255 23.45 -2.51 -12.60
C SER A 255 24.74 -1.67 -12.51
N PRO A 256 25.07 -0.84 -13.51
CA PRO A 256 26.14 0.15 -13.39
C PRO A 256 25.89 1.20 -12.29
N TYR A 257 24.65 1.32 -11.80
CA TYR A 257 24.25 2.25 -10.75
C TYR A 257 24.40 1.67 -9.32
N GLY A 258 24.86 0.41 -9.21
CA GLY A 258 25.01 -0.31 -7.95
C GLY A 258 23.90 -1.32 -7.73
N ALA A 259 22.65 -0.86 -7.73
CA ALA A 259 21.47 -1.72 -7.78
C ALA A 259 20.30 -1.02 -8.47
N ASP A 260 19.37 -1.81 -9.01
CA ASP A 260 18.26 -1.35 -9.86
C ASP A 260 17.03 -2.26 -9.67
N GLY A 261 15.85 -1.75 -10.00
CA GLY A 261 14.57 -2.47 -9.97
C GLY A 261 13.49 -1.84 -9.08
N GLY A 262 12.41 -2.58 -8.88
CA GLY A 262 11.31 -2.14 -8.02
C GLY A 262 10.08 -3.04 -8.11
N ALA A 263 9.14 -2.83 -7.20
CA ALA A 263 7.87 -3.55 -7.22
C ALA A 263 7.02 -3.14 -8.43
N VAL A 264 6.76 -1.83 -8.56
CA VAL A 264 5.93 -1.25 -9.62
C VAL A 264 6.62 -0.04 -10.22
N GLU A 265 6.55 0.12 -11.54
CA GLU A 265 6.96 1.35 -12.21
C GLU A 265 5.80 1.91 -13.04
N ILE A 266 5.66 3.23 -13.05
CA ILE A 266 4.75 3.97 -13.92
C ILE A 266 5.64 4.76 -14.88
N GLU A 267 5.89 4.19 -16.06
CA GLU A 267 6.99 4.64 -16.91
C GLU A 267 6.62 4.87 -18.37
N GLY A 268 7.57 5.44 -19.11
CA GLY A 268 7.56 5.61 -20.55
C GLY A 268 6.80 6.83 -21.08
N PHE A 269 7.28 7.37 -22.21
CA PHE A 269 6.73 8.55 -22.88
C PHE A 269 5.38 8.36 -23.58
N ALA A 270 5.00 7.11 -23.88
CA ALA A 270 3.75 6.83 -24.58
C ALA A 270 2.58 6.89 -23.61
N HIS A 271 1.50 7.58 -24.00
CA HIS A 271 0.25 7.74 -23.24
C HIS A 271 0.38 8.44 -21.87
N PRO A 272 -0.65 9.22 -21.49
CA PRO A 272 -0.84 9.58 -20.09
C PRO A 272 -1.17 8.36 -19.21
N LYS A 273 -0.74 8.40 -17.95
CA LYS A 273 -1.03 7.36 -16.94
C LYS A 273 -1.94 7.92 -15.86
N ASN A 274 -3.24 7.74 -16.05
CA ASN A 274 -4.25 8.23 -15.14
C ASN A 274 -5.06 7.09 -14.52
N ASP A 275 -5.68 7.35 -13.37
CA ASP A 275 -6.61 6.42 -12.70
C ASP A 275 -5.96 5.05 -12.43
N ILE A 276 -4.86 5.06 -11.69
CA ILE A 276 -4.10 3.84 -11.34
C ILE A 276 -4.30 3.53 -9.86
N SER A 277 -4.56 2.26 -9.55
CA SER A 277 -4.61 1.75 -8.17
C SER A 277 -3.48 0.77 -7.92
N ILE A 278 -2.66 1.03 -6.91
CA ILE A 278 -1.61 0.14 -6.41
C ILE A 278 -1.93 -0.11 -4.95
N ASP A 279 -2.57 -1.24 -4.65
CA ASP A 279 -3.16 -1.46 -3.33
C ASP A 279 -2.99 -2.86 -2.76
N HIS A 280 -2.96 -2.99 -1.43
CA HIS A 280 -2.88 -4.29 -0.76
C HIS A 280 -1.68 -5.16 -1.17
N ASN A 281 -0.59 -4.56 -1.67
CA ASN A 281 0.61 -5.31 -2.07
C ASN A 281 1.59 -5.44 -0.90
N THR A 282 2.45 -6.45 -0.96
CA THR A 282 3.61 -6.59 -0.05
C THR A 282 4.89 -6.61 -0.87
N SER A 283 5.80 -5.67 -0.60
CA SER A 283 7.14 -5.63 -1.17
C SER A 283 8.19 -5.75 -0.07
N ILE A 284 9.14 -6.68 -0.24
CA ILE A 284 10.21 -6.94 0.72
C ILE A 284 11.53 -7.13 -0.02
N GLY A 285 12.53 -6.31 0.31
CA GLY A 285 13.87 -6.40 -0.25
C GLY A 285 13.96 -6.03 -1.73
N SER A 286 12.93 -5.40 -2.30
CA SER A 286 13.00 -4.79 -3.63
C SER A 286 13.85 -3.52 -3.58
N GLN A 287 14.32 -3.05 -4.74
CA GLN A 287 15.15 -1.86 -4.80
C GLN A 287 14.36 -0.63 -4.36
N GLY A 288 13.23 -0.32 -5.01
CA GLY A 288 12.21 0.64 -4.55
C GLY A 288 10.81 0.03 -4.59
N PHE A 289 9.80 0.77 -4.13
CA PHE A 289 8.41 0.36 -4.27
C PHE A 289 7.80 0.88 -5.57
N THR A 290 7.74 2.21 -5.75
CA THR A 290 7.22 2.84 -6.96
C THR A 290 8.16 3.90 -7.52
N GLU A 291 8.57 3.72 -8.77
CA GLU A 291 9.24 4.75 -9.57
C GLU A 291 8.30 5.25 -10.68
N VAL A 292 8.32 6.56 -10.93
CA VAL A 292 7.46 7.23 -11.90
C VAL A 292 8.31 8.08 -12.83
N THR A 293 8.45 7.63 -14.08
CA THR A 293 9.35 8.22 -15.05
C THR A 293 8.66 8.57 -16.37
N GLU A 294 9.22 9.57 -17.05
CA GLU A 294 8.98 9.81 -18.48
C GLU A 294 7.52 10.07 -18.86
N THR A 295 6.68 10.61 -17.98
CA THR A 295 5.24 10.65 -18.26
C THR A 295 4.47 11.84 -17.70
N THR A 296 3.25 12.03 -18.21
CA THR A 296 2.21 12.82 -17.53
C THR A 296 1.25 11.85 -16.86
N THR A 297 1.00 12.03 -15.58
CA THR A 297 0.29 11.04 -14.77
C THR A 297 -0.56 11.69 -13.71
N ALA A 298 -1.77 11.18 -13.52
CA ALA A 298 -2.66 11.72 -12.51
C ALA A 298 -3.56 10.68 -11.84
N ASP A 299 -4.18 11.05 -10.72
CA ASP A 299 -5.17 10.20 -10.03
C ASP A 299 -4.62 8.80 -9.69
N VAL A 300 -3.45 8.74 -9.05
CA VAL A 300 -2.79 7.50 -8.66
C VAL A 300 -2.94 7.26 -7.17
N ARG A 301 -3.43 6.08 -6.79
CA ARG A 301 -3.61 5.68 -5.37
C ARG A 301 -2.62 4.58 -5.01
N LEU A 302 -1.82 4.83 -3.97
CA LEU A 302 -0.96 3.87 -3.31
C LEU A 302 -1.53 3.62 -1.91
N THR A 303 -2.32 2.56 -1.72
CA THR A 303 -3.05 2.35 -0.45
C THR A 303 -2.97 0.93 0.12
N TYR A 304 -2.87 0.79 1.45
CA TYR A 304 -2.80 -0.53 2.10
C TYR A 304 -1.61 -1.39 1.64
N ASN A 305 -0.50 -0.78 1.23
CA ASN A 305 0.71 -1.52 0.86
C ASN A 305 1.67 -1.66 2.05
N ILE A 306 2.36 -2.80 2.11
CA ILE A 306 3.54 -2.99 2.96
C ILE A 306 4.78 -2.87 2.07
N SER A 307 5.72 -2.00 2.43
CA SER A 307 7.01 -1.87 1.75
C SER A 307 8.15 -1.85 2.76
N ASP A 308 8.93 -2.93 2.79
CA ASP A 308 10.19 -3.07 3.52
C ASP A 308 11.31 -3.25 2.49
N ASP A 309 11.68 -2.14 1.86
CA ASP A 309 12.54 -2.08 0.67
C ASP A 309 13.76 -1.19 0.92
N TYR A 310 14.69 -1.18 -0.04
CA TYR A 310 15.96 -0.46 0.13
C TYR A 310 15.87 1.05 -0.10
N GLN A 311 15.11 1.49 -1.11
CA GLN A 311 15.06 2.89 -1.57
C GLN A 311 13.66 3.50 -1.46
N GLN A 312 13.28 4.43 -2.32
CA GLN A 312 12.08 5.26 -2.19
C GLN A 312 10.79 4.40 -2.14
N PHE A 313 9.77 4.90 -1.45
CA PHE A 313 8.42 4.35 -1.58
C PHE A 313 7.76 4.89 -2.85
N LEU A 314 7.95 6.18 -3.10
CA LEU A 314 7.53 6.85 -4.32
C LEU A 314 8.62 7.82 -4.78
N ALA A 315 9.15 7.58 -5.98
CA ALA A 315 10.11 8.46 -6.63
C ALA A 315 9.53 8.98 -7.95
N PHE A 316 9.65 10.29 -8.17
CA PHE A 316 9.45 10.90 -9.47
C PHE A 316 10.81 11.13 -10.15
N ASP A 317 10.86 10.96 -11.47
CA ASP A 317 11.94 11.50 -12.30
C ASP A 317 11.59 12.93 -12.76
N THR A 318 12.63 13.69 -13.10
CA THR A 318 12.61 15.02 -13.72
C THR A 318 11.70 15.19 -14.93
N THR A 319 11.45 14.11 -15.66
CA THR A 319 10.64 14.13 -16.87
C THR A 319 9.14 13.99 -16.58
N THR A 320 8.76 13.72 -15.33
CA THR A 320 7.39 13.43 -14.94
C THR A 320 6.58 14.69 -14.62
N HIS A 321 5.29 14.68 -14.94
CA HIS A 321 4.31 15.71 -14.60
C HIS A 321 3.16 15.07 -13.81
N PRO A 322 3.32 14.85 -12.49
CA PRO A 322 2.33 14.17 -11.66
C PRO A 322 1.24 15.14 -11.15
N ASP A 323 0.05 14.62 -10.88
CA ASP A 323 -1.04 15.36 -10.22
C ASP A 323 -1.99 14.39 -9.48
N GLY A 324 -2.46 14.72 -8.29
CA GLY A 324 -3.47 13.92 -7.58
C GLY A 324 -3.01 12.52 -7.14
N TYR A 325 -1.76 12.36 -6.69
CA TYR A 325 -1.33 11.13 -6.04
C TYR A 325 -1.84 11.08 -4.59
N LEU A 326 -2.25 9.90 -4.14
CA LEU A 326 -2.59 9.62 -2.75
C LEU A 326 -1.77 8.44 -2.25
N ALA A 327 -0.90 8.68 -1.27
CA ALA A 327 -0.23 7.63 -0.52
C ALA A 327 -0.88 7.53 0.87
N ALA A 328 -1.75 6.54 1.07
CA ALA A 328 -2.48 6.43 2.34
C ALA A 328 -2.64 5.03 2.89
N HIS A 329 -2.67 4.89 4.23
CA HIS A 329 -2.79 3.59 4.89
C HIS A 329 -1.69 2.60 4.48
N ASN A 330 -0.45 3.05 4.26
CA ASN A 330 0.69 2.17 3.95
C ASN A 330 1.58 1.96 5.17
N THR A 331 2.19 0.79 5.28
CA THR A 331 3.25 0.50 6.27
C THR A 331 4.59 0.44 5.56
N ILE A 332 5.49 1.38 5.87
CA ILE A 332 6.70 1.64 5.10
C ILE A 332 7.92 1.63 6.02
N LEU A 333 8.84 0.69 5.80
CA LEU A 333 10.05 0.51 6.61
C LEU A 333 11.31 0.75 5.77
N ARG A 334 12.28 1.50 6.29
CA ARG A 334 13.57 1.82 5.65
C ARG A 334 14.74 1.65 6.62
N ASP A 335 15.18 0.40 6.75
CA ASP A 335 16.32 0.01 7.60
C ASP A 335 17.45 -0.70 6.82
N ARG A 336 17.28 -0.91 5.51
CA ARG A 336 18.17 -1.76 4.68
C ARG A 336 19.42 -1.06 4.14
N GLY A 337 19.65 0.21 4.52
CA GLY A 337 20.97 0.85 4.49
C GLY A 337 21.36 1.64 3.24
N ASP A 338 20.44 1.96 2.32
CA ASP A 338 20.77 2.73 1.10
C ASP A 338 20.64 4.27 1.26
N ASP A 339 20.45 4.83 2.48
CA ASP A 339 20.30 6.28 2.77
C ASP A 339 19.43 7.02 1.73
N GLN A 340 18.11 6.82 1.76
CA GLN A 340 17.19 7.41 0.76
C GLN A 340 16.04 8.19 1.39
N ASN A 341 15.60 9.22 0.68
CA ASN A 341 14.38 9.96 0.98
C ASN A 341 13.15 9.16 0.58
N LEU A 342 12.06 9.20 1.35
CA LEU A 342 10.95 8.26 1.12
C LEU A 342 10.05 8.63 -0.05
N PHE A 343 9.63 9.90 -0.06
CA PHE A 343 8.92 10.55 -1.14
C PHE A 343 9.92 11.51 -1.78
N ALA A 344 10.32 11.24 -3.02
CA ALA A 344 11.39 11.99 -3.70
C ALA A 344 10.93 12.51 -5.06
N ILE A 345 11.34 13.74 -5.40
CA ILE A 345 10.92 14.39 -6.66
C ILE A 345 11.90 14.19 -7.79
N TYR A 346 13.20 14.08 -7.51
CA TYR A 346 14.22 13.92 -8.55
C TYR A 346 15.33 12.94 -8.13
N PHE A 347 15.18 11.71 -8.57
CA PHE A 347 16.29 10.77 -8.69
C PHE A 347 16.89 10.94 -10.11
N TYR A 348 18.21 11.08 -10.25
CA TYR A 348 19.01 11.30 -11.48
C TYR A 348 19.33 12.72 -11.99
N ARG A 349 18.38 13.67 -12.11
CA ARG A 349 18.64 14.95 -12.81
C ARG A 349 18.07 16.15 -12.04
N GLU A 350 18.72 17.31 -12.11
CA GLU A 350 18.42 18.44 -11.21
C GLU A 350 17.41 19.46 -11.79
N SER A 351 16.73 19.14 -12.91
CA SER A 351 15.74 20.04 -13.50
C SER A 351 14.50 19.31 -14.01
N GLY A 352 13.38 19.50 -13.32
CA GLY A 352 12.04 19.10 -13.76
C GLY A 352 11.02 20.22 -13.50
N PRO A 353 9.71 19.94 -13.64
CA PRO A 353 8.67 20.90 -13.26
C PRO A 353 8.69 21.13 -11.74
N ALA A 354 8.49 22.37 -11.30
CA ALA A 354 8.44 22.67 -9.88
C ALA A 354 7.32 21.88 -9.19
N ALA A 355 7.64 21.28 -8.05
CA ALA A 355 6.70 20.58 -7.17
C ALA A 355 5.51 21.46 -6.80
N GLN A 356 4.33 20.84 -6.67
CA GLN A 356 3.10 21.51 -6.26
C GLN A 356 2.35 20.65 -5.25
N ASP A 357 1.60 21.29 -4.35
CA ASP A 357 0.78 20.60 -3.34
C ASP A 357 -0.22 19.62 -3.96
N SER A 358 -0.67 19.88 -5.20
CA SER A 358 -1.61 19.01 -5.89
C SER A 358 -0.99 17.67 -6.30
N TRP A 359 0.34 17.54 -6.32
CA TRP A 359 1.00 16.34 -6.82
C TRP A 359 0.76 15.12 -5.95
N LEU A 360 0.82 15.29 -4.63
CA LEU A 360 0.84 14.18 -3.69
C LEU A 360 0.23 14.60 -2.35
N THR A 361 -0.69 13.77 -1.83
CA THR A 361 -1.17 13.80 -0.45
C THR A 361 -0.75 12.52 0.27
N ILE A 362 -0.25 12.65 1.51
CA ILE A 362 0.30 11.53 2.30
C ILE A 362 -0.49 11.43 3.60
N SER A 363 -1.28 10.37 3.80
CA SER A 363 -2.08 10.28 5.03
C SER A 363 -2.26 8.90 5.64
N SER A 364 -2.44 8.84 6.96
CA SER A 364 -2.72 7.57 7.65
C SER A 364 -1.65 6.49 7.45
N ASN A 365 -0.40 6.84 7.16
CA ASN A 365 0.68 5.87 6.96
C ASN A 365 1.41 5.57 8.27
N VAL A 366 2.03 4.39 8.35
CA VAL A 366 3.08 4.07 9.32
C VAL A 366 4.41 4.11 8.58
N ILE A 367 5.34 4.93 9.08
CA ILE A 367 6.66 5.15 8.48
C ILE A 367 7.73 4.94 9.54
N ASP A 368 8.64 4.00 9.29
CA ASP A 368 9.80 3.73 10.14
C ASP A 368 11.07 3.80 9.32
N MET A 369 11.93 4.79 9.58
CA MET A 369 13.16 4.99 8.84
C MET A 369 14.33 5.33 9.76
N SER A 370 15.49 4.77 9.43
CA SER A 370 16.74 4.97 10.18
C SER A 370 17.65 6.07 9.62
N SER A 371 17.37 6.52 8.38
CA SER A 371 18.20 7.45 7.61
C SER A 371 17.36 8.20 6.57
N GLY A 372 17.86 9.31 6.05
CA GLY A 372 17.14 10.14 5.07
C GLY A 372 16.05 10.98 5.72
N ALA A 373 15.10 11.46 4.90
CA ALA A 373 13.90 12.16 5.36
C ALA A 373 12.64 11.62 4.66
N VAL A 374 11.50 11.70 5.34
CA VAL A 374 10.18 11.36 4.76
C VAL A 374 9.85 12.33 3.62
N LEU A 375 9.94 13.63 3.92
CA LEU A 375 9.72 14.76 3.02
C LEU A 375 11.09 15.42 2.77
N HIS A 376 11.54 15.47 1.52
CA HIS A 376 12.86 16.01 1.21
C HIS A 376 12.82 17.25 0.32
N ASP A 377 11.98 17.25 -0.72
CA ASP A 377 12.01 18.27 -1.78
C ASP A 377 10.87 19.28 -1.68
N HIS A 378 9.73 18.87 -1.12
CA HIS A 378 8.53 19.70 -1.05
C HIS A 378 7.73 19.35 0.21
N PRO A 379 7.13 20.35 0.89
CA PRO A 379 6.23 20.14 2.02
C PRO A 379 4.86 19.64 1.55
N TRP A 380 4.81 18.42 1.01
CA TRP A 380 3.57 17.85 0.46
C TRP A 380 2.47 17.78 1.51
N PRO A 381 1.21 18.09 1.17
CA PRO A 381 0.08 17.90 2.09
C PRO A 381 0.09 16.54 2.78
N HIS A 382 0.06 16.54 4.10
CA HIS A 382 0.13 15.32 4.89
C HIS A 382 -0.64 15.41 6.21
N ASP A 383 -1.23 14.29 6.63
CA ASP A 383 -2.04 14.20 7.85
C ASP A 383 -2.14 12.76 8.41
N HIS A 384 -2.33 12.62 9.73
CA HIS A 384 -2.58 11.34 10.42
C HIS A 384 -1.51 10.26 10.20
N ASN A 385 -0.25 10.61 9.95
CA ASN A 385 0.83 9.63 9.80
C ASN A 385 1.54 9.35 11.13
N VAL A 386 1.93 8.11 11.37
CA VAL A 386 2.90 7.76 12.43
C VAL A 386 4.29 7.71 11.81
N ILE A 387 5.17 8.59 12.27
CA ILE A 387 6.50 8.78 11.68
C ILE A 387 7.57 8.56 12.75
N HIS A 388 8.42 7.57 12.51
CA HIS A 388 9.66 7.35 13.23
C HIS A 388 10.84 7.60 12.29
N GLY A 389 11.60 8.67 12.56
CA GLY A 389 12.68 9.14 11.70
C GLY A 389 12.61 10.64 11.47
N THR A 390 13.36 11.13 10.47
CA THR A 390 13.35 12.55 10.12
C THR A 390 12.17 12.84 9.19
N LEU A 391 11.21 13.65 9.62
CA LEU A 391 10.09 14.06 8.75
C LEU A 391 10.59 14.95 7.60
N GLY A 392 11.47 15.91 7.89
CA GLY A 392 12.01 16.86 6.90
C GLY A 392 11.19 18.14 6.73
N ASP A 393 10.02 18.21 7.35
CA ASP A 393 9.21 19.42 7.54
C ASP A 393 8.46 19.38 8.90
N ALA A 394 7.64 20.38 9.18
CA ALA A 394 6.73 20.43 10.32
C ALA A 394 5.65 19.33 10.25
N PRO A 395 5.23 18.71 11.37
CA PRO A 395 4.16 17.71 11.36
C PRO A 395 2.81 18.30 10.98
N GLY A 396 2.06 17.57 10.16
CA GLY A 396 0.73 17.93 9.69
C GLY A 396 -0.35 17.66 10.74
N THR A 397 -1.62 17.85 10.33
CA THR A 397 -2.77 17.57 11.20
C THR A 397 -2.82 16.10 11.57
N GLY A 398 -2.87 15.77 12.86
CA GLY A 398 -2.97 14.38 13.33
C GLY A 398 -1.71 13.53 13.13
N ASP A 399 -0.64 14.07 12.54
CA ASP A 399 0.63 13.36 12.50
C ASP A 399 1.18 13.14 13.91
N ILE A 400 1.73 11.94 14.12
CA ILE A 400 2.36 11.51 15.36
C ILE A 400 3.82 11.19 15.09
N LEU A 401 4.73 11.85 15.80
CA LEU A 401 6.15 11.51 15.77
C LEU A 401 6.45 10.51 16.89
N GLY A 402 6.97 9.34 16.51
CA GLY A 402 7.29 8.28 17.46
C GLY A 402 7.42 6.91 16.81
N ALA A 403 8.09 6.00 17.50
CA ALA A 403 8.24 4.62 17.07
C ALA A 403 6.87 3.95 16.86
N PRO A 404 6.65 3.24 15.74
CA PRO A 404 5.33 2.68 15.43
C PRO A 404 4.99 1.43 16.24
N GLN A 405 5.95 0.82 16.96
CA GLN A 405 5.73 -0.34 17.83
C GLN A 405 4.98 -1.48 17.12
N LEU A 406 5.55 -1.96 16.02
CA LEU A 406 5.04 -3.11 15.28
C LEU A 406 5.44 -4.42 15.97
N ALA A 407 4.62 -5.47 15.83
CA ALA A 407 4.76 -6.72 16.58
C ALA A 407 6.08 -7.47 16.32
N ASP A 408 6.38 -7.80 15.05
CA ASP A 408 7.64 -8.45 14.66
C ASP A 408 7.96 -8.24 13.16
N PRO A 409 8.37 -7.03 12.74
CA PRO A 409 8.65 -6.74 11.34
C PRO A 409 9.75 -7.62 10.73
N ALA A 410 10.72 -8.05 11.53
CA ALA A 410 11.82 -8.89 11.07
C ALA A 410 11.34 -10.27 10.56
N ASP A 411 10.26 -10.78 11.14
CA ASP A 411 9.58 -12.01 10.71
C ASP A 411 8.34 -11.75 9.82
N GLY A 412 8.10 -10.49 9.44
CA GLY A 412 7.03 -10.07 8.54
C GLY A 412 5.66 -9.85 9.21
N ASP A 413 5.62 -9.70 10.54
CA ASP A 413 4.42 -9.30 11.28
C ASP A 413 4.42 -7.78 11.51
N TYR A 414 3.68 -7.09 10.64
CA TYR A 414 3.55 -5.64 10.65
C TYR A 414 2.32 -5.15 11.44
N THR A 415 1.71 -6.01 12.27
CA THR A 415 0.56 -5.61 13.09
C THR A 415 1.01 -4.60 14.14
N PRO A 416 0.33 -3.45 14.29
CA PRO A 416 0.55 -2.55 15.42
C PRO A 416 0.35 -3.30 16.74
N ASP A 417 1.32 -3.20 17.66
CA ASP A 417 1.15 -3.73 19.00
C ASP A 417 0.10 -2.91 19.79
N ALA A 418 -0.19 -3.30 21.03
CA ALA A 418 -1.29 -2.68 21.75
C ALA A 418 -0.99 -1.29 22.29
N THR A 419 0.29 -0.94 22.38
CA THR A 419 0.79 0.35 22.85
C THR A 419 1.12 1.29 21.69
N SER A 420 1.10 0.77 20.47
CA SER A 420 1.42 1.50 19.26
C SER A 420 0.62 2.79 19.11
N PRO A 421 1.28 3.91 18.75
CA PRO A 421 0.60 5.15 18.40
C PRO A 421 -0.18 5.07 17.08
N ALA A 422 -0.04 3.99 16.30
CA ALA A 422 -0.86 3.79 15.11
C ALA A 422 -2.30 3.41 15.44
N VAL A 423 -2.55 2.84 16.62
CA VAL A 423 -3.87 2.31 16.97
C VAL A 423 -4.89 3.44 17.13
N ASP A 424 -6.01 3.34 16.43
CA ASP A 424 -7.16 4.27 16.46
C ASP A 424 -6.89 5.73 16.03
N ASN A 425 -5.72 6.04 15.43
CA ASN A 425 -5.29 7.40 15.10
C ASN A 425 -5.29 7.75 13.61
N ALA A 426 -5.73 6.85 12.73
CA ALA A 426 -5.83 7.17 11.31
C ALA A 426 -7.05 8.04 10.97
N GLY A 427 -6.98 8.65 9.79
CA GLY A 427 -8.16 9.18 9.12
C GLY A 427 -9.14 8.08 8.70
N PRO A 428 -10.25 8.43 8.02
CA PRO A 428 -11.25 7.45 7.60
C PRO A 428 -10.66 6.31 6.75
N ALA A 429 -11.16 5.09 6.98
CA ALA A 429 -10.79 3.93 6.18
C ALA A 429 -11.18 4.14 4.72
N LEU A 430 -10.24 3.84 3.81
CA LEU A 430 -10.45 3.92 2.36
C LEU A 430 -10.95 2.60 1.73
N ASP A 431 -10.83 1.48 2.45
CA ASP A 431 -11.32 0.15 2.06
C ASP A 431 -11.88 -0.53 3.31
N PRO A 432 -12.96 -1.33 3.22
CA PRO A 432 -13.44 -2.13 4.35
C PRO A 432 -12.46 -3.23 4.81
N ARG A 433 -11.40 -3.54 4.04
CA ARG A 433 -10.43 -4.59 4.33
C ARG A 433 -8.99 -4.07 4.30
N ASP A 434 -8.17 -4.56 5.22
CA ASP A 434 -6.75 -4.26 5.29
C ASP A 434 -5.94 -5.18 4.35
N VAL A 435 -4.60 -5.01 4.32
CA VAL A 435 -3.69 -5.82 3.48
C VAL A 435 -3.79 -7.33 3.76
N LEU A 436 -4.21 -7.73 4.97
CA LEU A 436 -4.38 -9.12 5.39
C LEU A 436 -5.81 -9.64 5.14
N GLY A 437 -6.73 -8.79 4.68
CA GLY A 437 -8.13 -9.12 4.45
C GLY A 437 -9.01 -9.06 5.70
N ASN A 438 -8.53 -8.47 6.78
CA ASN A 438 -9.30 -8.22 8.01
C ASN A 438 -10.10 -6.91 7.88
N PRO A 439 -11.15 -6.69 8.68
CA PRO A 439 -11.81 -5.38 8.75
C PRO A 439 -10.82 -4.25 9.06
N SER A 440 -10.87 -3.12 8.35
CA SER A 440 -10.00 -1.93 8.55
C SER A 440 -10.56 -0.89 9.53
N THR A 441 -11.52 -1.29 10.37
CA THR A 441 -12.10 -0.37 11.36
C THR A 441 -12.54 -1.18 12.56
N VAL A 442 -11.68 -1.21 13.56
CA VAL A 442 -11.78 -1.97 14.78
C VAL A 442 -11.37 -1.07 15.93
N GLY A 443 -12.18 -1.00 16.98
CA GLY A 443 -11.90 -0.10 18.10
C GLY A 443 -12.66 1.22 17.98
N LEU A 444 -11.95 2.34 18.17
CA LEU A 444 -12.50 3.69 18.09
C LEU A 444 -12.35 4.32 16.69
N GLY A 445 -11.50 3.78 15.84
CA GLY A 445 -11.28 4.21 14.46
C GLY A 445 -10.41 3.22 13.70
N PRO A 446 -10.01 3.53 12.47
CA PRO A 446 -8.95 2.79 11.77
C PRO A 446 -7.59 3.05 12.42
N ASP A 447 -6.69 2.09 12.27
CA ASP A 447 -5.28 2.24 12.61
C ASP A 447 -4.51 2.89 11.45
N CYS A 448 -3.43 3.61 11.76
CA CYS A 448 -2.48 4.04 10.75
C CYS A 448 -1.75 2.82 10.16
N GLY A 449 -1.45 2.87 8.87
CA GLY A 449 -0.70 1.84 8.16
C GLY A 449 -1.59 0.82 7.45
N ALA A 450 -0.96 -0.23 6.93
CA ALA A 450 -1.61 -1.21 6.06
C ALA A 450 -2.33 -2.35 6.79
N VAL A 451 -2.08 -2.50 8.10
CA VAL A 451 -2.57 -3.62 8.92
C VAL A 451 -3.40 -3.06 10.07
N GLU A 452 -4.65 -3.53 10.17
CA GLU A 452 -5.54 -3.17 11.27
C GLU A 452 -5.37 -4.17 12.42
N ARG A 453 -5.17 -3.65 13.63
CA ARG A 453 -5.20 -4.43 14.86
C ARG A 453 -6.62 -4.92 15.15
N GLN A 454 -6.76 -6.22 15.42
CA GLN A 454 -8.09 -6.88 15.46
C GLN A 454 -8.70 -7.04 16.87
N ASP A 455 -8.02 -6.67 17.95
CA ASP A 455 -8.59 -6.71 19.30
C ASP A 455 -9.33 -5.42 19.67
N THR A 456 -10.49 -5.61 20.29
CA THR A 456 -11.32 -4.54 20.87
C THR A 456 -11.37 -4.72 22.39
N PRO A 457 -10.29 -4.35 23.11
CA PRO A 457 -10.27 -4.52 24.56
C PRO A 457 -11.45 -3.76 25.19
N HIS A 458 -12.09 -4.38 26.19
CA HIS A 458 -13.22 -3.74 26.85
C HIS A 458 -12.70 -2.56 27.67
N ALA A 459 -13.21 -1.37 27.39
CA ALA A 459 -12.89 -0.17 28.14
C ALA A 459 -13.80 -0.01 29.36
N GLY A 460 -13.18 0.09 30.54
CA GLY A 460 -13.86 0.38 31.79
C GLY A 460 -14.43 1.81 31.84
N ALA A 461 -14.95 2.17 33.02
CA ALA A 461 -15.37 3.55 33.27
C ALA A 461 -14.18 4.52 33.15
N ASP A 462 -14.47 5.74 32.71
CA ASP A 462 -13.48 6.82 32.75
C ASP A 462 -13.12 7.13 34.21
N ILE A 463 -11.82 7.13 34.50
CA ILE A 463 -11.27 7.39 35.83
C ILE A 463 -10.68 8.79 35.97
N LEU A 464 -10.63 9.58 34.89
CA LEU A 464 -10.33 11.00 34.98
C LEU A 464 -11.48 11.76 35.65
N LYS A 465 -11.13 12.80 36.40
CA LYS A 465 -12.10 13.75 36.95
C LYS A 465 -12.14 14.98 36.09
N ASP A 466 -13.34 15.42 35.76
CA ASP A 466 -13.57 16.67 35.02
C ASP A 466 -12.80 16.72 33.68
N GLY A 467 -12.86 15.63 32.90
CA GLY A 467 -12.13 15.46 31.64
C GLY A 467 -12.48 16.48 30.56
N GLY A 468 -13.72 17.00 30.56
CA GLY A 468 -14.17 18.09 29.69
C GLY A 468 -14.20 19.46 30.39
N PHE A 469 -13.51 19.62 31.53
CA PHE A 469 -13.30 20.92 32.20
C PHE A 469 -14.57 21.71 32.63
N GLU A 470 -15.75 21.07 32.66
CA GLU A 470 -17.04 21.70 32.98
C GLU A 470 -17.21 22.13 34.45
N GLN A 471 -16.35 21.65 35.36
CA GLN A 471 -16.39 22.01 36.78
C GLN A 471 -15.31 23.05 37.14
N ALA A 472 -14.18 23.04 36.44
CA ALA A 472 -13.08 23.96 36.66
C ALA A 472 -13.45 25.39 36.21
N SER A 473 -13.11 26.38 37.03
CA SER A 473 -13.25 27.81 36.68
C SER A 473 -11.90 28.51 36.45
N SER A 474 -10.79 27.83 36.73
CA SER A 474 -9.42 28.28 36.45
C SER A 474 -8.45 27.10 36.57
N ILE A 475 -7.31 27.18 35.86
CA ILE A 475 -6.19 26.25 36.00
C ILE A 475 -4.97 27.03 36.51
N THR A 476 -4.38 26.55 37.61
CA THR A 476 -3.18 27.10 38.25
C THR A 476 -2.25 25.96 38.67
N SER A 477 -1.04 26.25 39.16
CA SER A 477 -0.12 25.22 39.65
C SER A 477 -0.61 24.46 40.89
N THR A 478 -1.70 24.92 41.52
CA THR A 478 -2.28 24.32 42.73
C THR A 478 -3.76 23.98 42.60
N SER A 479 -4.37 24.15 41.42
CA SER A 479 -5.78 23.80 41.21
C SER A 479 -5.98 22.28 41.18
N THR A 480 -7.22 21.85 41.39
CA THR A 480 -7.62 20.44 41.32
C THR A 480 -8.98 20.33 40.63
N PRO A 481 -9.26 19.25 39.88
CA PRO A 481 -8.38 18.10 39.66
C PRO A 481 -7.25 18.37 38.67
N TRP A 482 -7.41 19.35 37.79
CA TRP A 482 -6.40 19.78 36.82
C TRP A 482 -5.51 20.91 37.37
N TYR A 483 -4.21 20.84 37.08
CA TYR A 483 -3.22 21.87 37.41
C TYR A 483 -2.28 22.15 36.25
N SER A 484 -1.69 23.35 36.23
CA SER A 484 -0.73 23.73 35.20
C SER A 484 0.70 23.34 35.54
N GLU A 485 1.50 23.09 34.52
CA GLU A 485 2.95 23.01 34.58
C GLU A 485 3.58 23.85 33.47
N GLY A 486 4.65 24.58 33.80
CA GLY A 486 5.46 25.32 32.83
C GLY A 486 5.35 26.83 32.99
N ALA A 487 5.84 27.56 31.99
CA ALA A 487 5.95 29.02 32.00
C ALA A 487 4.86 29.72 31.17
N SER A 488 4.03 28.96 30.45
CA SER A 488 2.94 29.48 29.63
C SER A 488 1.82 30.10 30.49
N ALA A 489 0.85 30.75 29.83
CA ALA A 489 -0.41 31.12 30.46
C ALA A 489 -1.42 29.96 30.34
N TYR A 490 -2.33 29.86 31.29
CA TYR A 490 -3.32 28.78 31.38
C TYR A 490 -4.67 29.32 31.80
N GLY A 491 -5.73 28.62 31.44
CA GLY A 491 -7.06 28.90 31.95
C GLY A 491 -8.10 27.90 31.46
N VAL A 492 -9.36 28.28 31.70
CA VAL A 492 -10.55 27.59 31.19
C VAL A 492 -11.32 28.62 30.37
N ASP A 493 -11.66 28.28 29.13
CA ASP A 493 -12.63 29.02 28.34
C ASP A 493 -14.03 28.60 28.82
N SER A 494 -14.91 29.58 29.12
CA SER A 494 -16.25 29.32 29.69
C SER A 494 -17.35 29.94 28.82
N GLY A 495 -18.16 29.11 28.16
CA GLY A 495 -19.32 29.54 27.37
C GLY A 495 -18.96 30.38 26.14
N THR A 496 -17.73 30.23 25.64
CA THR A 496 -17.16 30.93 24.47
C THR A 496 -17.59 30.31 23.14
N GLY A 497 -18.12 29.08 23.16
CA GLY A 497 -18.44 28.29 21.96
C GLY A 497 -17.20 27.68 21.29
N THR A 498 -16.10 27.53 22.05
CA THR A 498 -14.83 27.00 21.56
C THR A 498 -14.51 25.59 22.05
N ALA A 499 -15.32 25.05 22.97
CA ALA A 499 -15.18 23.70 23.46
C ALA A 499 -15.54 22.67 22.36
N HIS A 500 -14.90 21.51 22.40
CA HIS A 500 -15.25 20.39 21.52
C HIS A 500 -16.62 19.83 21.90
N SER A 501 -16.87 19.66 23.20
CA SER A 501 -18.18 19.34 23.74
C SER A 501 -18.51 20.20 24.96
N GLY A 502 -19.77 20.18 25.41
CA GLY A 502 -20.17 20.98 26.56
C GLY A 502 -20.04 22.48 26.34
N SER A 503 -19.50 23.18 27.33
CA SER A 503 -19.37 24.64 27.36
C SER A 503 -18.00 25.15 27.83
N HIS A 504 -17.11 24.26 28.28
CA HIS A 504 -15.79 24.59 28.79
C HIS A 504 -14.67 23.82 28.09
N ASP A 505 -13.52 24.45 27.92
CA ASP A 505 -12.28 23.79 27.49
C ASP A 505 -11.08 24.37 28.25
N ALA A 506 -10.02 23.59 28.42
CA ALA A 506 -8.78 24.12 28.96
C ALA A 506 -7.94 24.75 27.84
N TRP A 507 -7.26 25.85 28.14
CA TRP A 507 -6.33 26.45 27.19
C TRP A 507 -4.94 26.70 27.79
N ILE A 508 -3.94 26.63 26.93
CA ILE A 508 -2.53 26.94 27.17
C ILE A 508 -2.10 27.94 26.11
N SER A 509 -1.55 29.10 26.50
CA SER A 509 -1.09 30.12 25.54
C SER A 509 0.29 30.65 25.89
N SER A 510 1.13 30.83 24.87
CA SER A 510 2.45 31.41 25.03
C SER A 510 2.78 32.38 23.90
N THR A 511 3.59 33.38 24.25
CA THR A 511 4.28 34.26 23.30
C THR A 511 5.80 34.14 23.41
N GLN A 512 6.27 33.27 24.33
CA GLN A 512 7.69 33.04 24.59
C GLN A 512 8.11 31.77 23.86
N ALA A 513 9.00 31.91 22.87
CA ALA A 513 9.57 30.78 22.16
C ALA A 513 10.23 29.78 23.12
N ASN A 514 10.03 28.49 22.85
CA ASN A 514 10.49 27.34 23.62
C ASN A 514 9.97 27.28 25.07
N ALA A 515 8.95 28.07 25.42
CA ALA A 515 8.29 27.91 26.71
C ALA A 515 7.44 26.63 26.70
N TRP A 516 7.70 25.75 27.65
CA TRP A 516 6.84 24.61 27.95
C TRP A 516 5.58 25.07 28.68
N GLY A 517 4.44 24.52 28.28
CA GLY A 517 3.22 24.58 29.07
C GLY A 517 2.35 23.35 28.88
N ALA A 518 1.83 22.79 29.98
CA ALA A 518 0.91 21.67 29.97
C ALA A 518 -0.18 21.80 31.05
N VAL A 519 -1.32 21.17 30.79
CA VAL A 519 -2.34 20.85 31.80
C VAL A 519 -2.16 19.40 32.25
N LYS A 520 -2.27 19.16 33.56
CA LYS A 520 -1.99 17.86 34.18
C LYS A 520 -3.06 17.43 35.16
N GLN A 521 -3.25 16.12 35.28
CA GLN A 521 -4.03 15.50 36.34
C GLN A 521 -3.32 14.29 36.92
N SER A 522 -3.27 14.21 38.25
CA SER A 522 -2.79 13.02 38.96
C SER A 522 -3.94 12.04 39.16
N VAL A 523 -3.84 10.86 38.55
CA VAL A 523 -4.93 9.87 38.48
C VAL A 523 -4.52 8.59 39.19
N PRO A 524 -5.27 8.13 40.21
CA PRO A 524 -5.06 6.81 40.81
C PRO A 524 -5.32 5.70 39.78
N VAL A 525 -4.40 4.75 39.66
CA VAL A 525 -4.51 3.61 38.74
C VAL A 525 -4.21 2.29 39.45
N THR A 526 -4.52 1.19 38.79
CA THR A 526 -4.11 -0.16 39.18
C THR A 526 -2.77 -0.46 38.50
N ALA A 527 -1.83 -1.03 39.25
CA ALA A 527 -0.55 -1.48 38.69
C ALA A 527 -0.78 -2.62 37.66
N HIS A 528 0.13 -2.74 36.70
CA HIS A 528 0.13 -3.72 35.60
C HIS A 528 -1.17 -3.75 34.82
N THR A 529 -1.73 -2.56 34.60
CA THR A 529 -2.99 -2.40 33.89
C THR A 529 -2.76 -1.47 32.71
N ARG A 530 -3.23 -1.89 31.54
CA ARG A 530 -3.26 -1.05 30.35
C ARG A 530 -4.42 -0.08 30.44
N TYR A 531 -4.19 1.16 30.08
CA TYR A 531 -5.19 2.20 30.01
C TYR A 531 -5.19 2.82 28.62
N ARG A 532 -6.37 3.05 28.06
CA ARG A 532 -6.53 3.91 26.88
C ARG A 532 -6.73 5.34 27.35
N LEU A 533 -5.89 6.24 26.86
CA LEU A 533 -6.00 7.68 27.00
C LEU A 533 -6.48 8.26 25.67
N THR A 534 -7.59 8.99 25.70
CA THR A 534 -8.10 9.76 24.57
C THR A 534 -8.10 11.23 24.94
N VAL A 535 -7.62 12.08 24.05
CA VAL A 535 -7.54 13.54 24.24
C VAL A 535 -8.04 14.23 22.98
N TRP A 536 -8.87 15.27 23.11
CA TRP A 536 -9.19 16.16 22.01
C TRP A 536 -8.39 17.44 22.12
N VAL A 537 -7.65 17.78 21.06
CA VAL A 537 -6.80 18.98 21.02
C VAL A 537 -7.13 19.85 19.82
N GLN A 538 -7.12 21.17 20.00
CA GLN A 538 -7.15 22.15 18.92
C GLN A 538 -6.05 23.17 19.20
N ASN A 539 -5.29 23.58 18.18
CA ASN A 539 -4.25 24.57 18.35
C ASN A 539 -4.21 25.63 17.23
N SER A 540 -3.30 26.58 17.39
CA SER A 540 -3.11 27.71 16.48
C SER A 540 -2.58 27.35 15.09
N GLY A 541 -2.34 26.06 14.79
CA GLY A 541 -1.89 25.57 13.49
C GLY A 541 -0.39 25.77 13.21
N ASN A 542 0.36 26.31 14.16
CA ASN A 542 1.81 26.53 14.07
C ASN A 542 2.58 25.83 15.21
N ILE A 543 1.94 24.88 15.90
CA ILE A 543 2.59 24.03 16.90
C ILE A 543 3.22 22.84 16.19
N GLU A 544 4.51 22.63 16.42
CA GLU A 544 5.29 21.52 15.85
C GLU A 544 5.73 20.50 16.92
N GLN A 545 5.60 20.85 18.21
CA GLN A 545 6.06 20.08 19.36
C GLN A 545 4.98 20.04 20.45
N GLY A 546 3.79 19.54 20.09
CA GLY A 546 2.74 19.17 21.02
C GLY A 546 3.02 17.79 21.63
N TRP A 547 2.69 17.60 22.89
CA TRP A 547 2.96 16.39 23.67
C TRP A 547 1.76 16.07 24.54
N LEU A 548 1.31 14.83 24.47
CA LEU A 548 0.34 14.31 25.40
C LEU A 548 0.67 12.87 25.79
N GLY A 549 0.26 12.47 26.98
CA GLY A 549 0.51 11.12 27.46
C GLY A 549 0.43 10.98 28.96
N ALA A 550 1.10 9.96 29.48
CA ALA A 550 1.11 9.63 30.90
C ALA A 550 2.53 9.38 31.42
N LYS A 551 2.82 9.95 32.59
CA LYS A 551 4.10 9.82 33.30
C LYS A 551 3.88 9.20 34.68
N ALA A 552 4.91 8.56 35.23
CA ALA A 552 4.96 8.21 36.64
C ALA A 552 5.08 9.48 37.51
N PRO A 553 4.77 9.42 38.82
CA PRO A 553 4.84 10.59 39.70
C PRO A 553 6.24 11.21 39.84
N ASP A 554 7.29 10.44 39.52
CA ASP A 554 8.68 10.92 39.50
C ASP A 554 9.08 11.61 38.19
N GLY A 555 8.17 11.69 37.21
CA GLY A 555 8.37 12.30 35.90
C GLY A 555 8.80 11.32 34.81
N THR A 556 9.01 10.04 35.11
CA THR A 556 9.34 9.03 34.10
C THR A 556 8.20 8.90 33.08
N VAL A 557 8.51 9.08 31.80
CA VAL A 557 7.54 8.88 30.71
C VAL A 557 7.22 7.39 30.61
N LEU A 558 5.94 7.04 30.68
CA LEU A 558 5.49 5.67 30.45
C LEU A 558 5.00 5.48 29.01
N SER A 559 4.25 6.46 28.50
CA SER A 559 3.84 6.56 27.10
C SER A 559 3.48 8.01 26.80
N GLU A 560 3.97 8.53 25.68
CA GLU A 560 3.59 9.86 25.17
C GLU A 560 3.67 9.84 23.64
N ILE A 561 2.89 10.72 23.02
CA ILE A 561 2.92 10.97 21.59
C ILE A 561 3.32 12.43 21.38
N GLU A 562 4.12 12.68 20.35
CA GLU A 562 4.40 14.02 19.86
C GLU A 562 3.49 14.31 18.66
N HIS A 563 2.83 15.46 18.65
CA HIS A 563 1.91 15.86 17.57
C HIS A 563 2.17 17.30 17.10
N GLY A 564 1.71 17.62 15.90
CA GLY A 564 1.85 18.94 15.29
C GLY A 564 0.57 19.76 15.30
N ALA A 565 0.29 20.36 14.14
CA ALA A 565 -0.85 21.24 13.93
C ALA A 565 -2.19 20.54 14.19
N ALA A 566 -3.18 21.29 14.68
CA ALA A 566 -4.55 20.82 14.88
C ALA A 566 -5.51 22.01 14.74
N SER A 567 -5.73 22.48 13.50
CA SER A 567 -6.55 23.69 13.28
C SER A 567 -8.04 23.49 13.62
N ALA A 568 -8.51 22.24 13.54
CA ALA A 568 -9.75 21.75 14.13
C ALA A 568 -9.44 20.88 15.35
N TYR A 569 -10.47 20.48 16.10
CA TYR A 569 -10.28 19.49 17.17
C TYR A 569 -9.92 18.14 16.58
N GLU A 570 -8.73 17.66 16.94
CA GLU A 570 -8.23 16.34 16.60
C GLU A 570 -8.26 15.43 17.81
N ARG A 571 -8.72 14.20 17.60
CA ARG A 571 -8.74 13.17 18.62
C ARG A 571 -7.45 12.37 18.53
N LEU A 572 -6.73 12.33 19.62
CA LEU A 572 -5.52 11.53 19.76
C LEU A 572 -5.72 10.43 20.80
N VAL A 573 -5.27 9.23 20.46
CA VAL A 573 -5.39 8.02 21.27
C VAL A 573 -4.01 7.48 21.58
N LEU A 574 -3.79 7.03 22.80
CA LEU A 574 -2.65 6.17 23.12
C LEU A 574 -3.02 5.16 24.19
N THR A 575 -2.29 4.05 24.23
CA THR A 575 -2.38 3.07 25.31
C THR A 575 -1.15 3.17 26.20
N VAL A 576 -1.36 3.30 27.51
CA VAL A 576 -0.29 3.30 28.51
C VAL A 576 -0.38 2.07 29.40
N ASP A 577 0.73 1.36 29.60
CA ASP A 577 0.88 0.38 30.67
C ASP A 577 1.32 1.10 31.96
N SER A 578 0.56 0.95 33.04
CA SER A 578 0.90 1.56 34.32
C SER A 578 2.19 1.00 34.94
N GLY A 579 2.65 -0.18 34.51
CA GLY A 579 3.77 -0.88 35.14
C GLY A 579 3.52 -1.05 36.63
N GLU A 580 4.52 -0.82 37.48
CA GLU A 580 4.37 -0.92 38.95
C GLU A 580 3.60 0.28 39.57
N ASN A 581 3.21 1.28 38.77
CA ASN A 581 2.67 2.53 39.29
C ASN A 581 1.20 2.38 39.72
N THR A 582 0.86 2.96 40.89
CA THR A 582 -0.52 3.10 41.36
C THR A 582 -1.09 4.50 41.14
N THR A 583 -0.33 5.37 40.47
CA THR A 583 -0.74 6.73 40.10
C THR A 583 -0.06 7.10 38.80
N LEU A 584 -0.81 7.67 37.86
CA LEU A 584 -0.30 8.27 36.63
C LEU A 584 -0.49 9.78 36.67
N ILE A 585 0.40 10.50 36.01
CA ILE A 585 0.26 11.92 35.69
C ILE A 585 -0.11 12.01 34.21
N VAL A 586 -1.39 12.20 33.92
CA VAL A 586 -1.89 12.47 32.56
C VAL A 586 -1.61 13.92 32.23
N HIS A 587 -1.19 14.20 31.00
CA HIS A 587 -0.87 15.56 30.55
C HIS A 587 -1.14 15.75 29.06
N ALA A 588 -1.38 17.02 28.69
CA ALA A 588 -1.36 17.54 27.34
C ALA A 588 -0.73 18.95 27.37
N GLY A 589 0.12 19.27 26.41
CA GLY A 589 0.80 20.56 26.35
C GLY A 589 1.79 20.64 25.20
N TYR A 590 2.49 21.76 25.08
CA TYR A 590 3.40 22.00 23.95
C TYR A 590 4.61 22.85 24.34
N TYR A 591 5.66 22.75 23.51
CA TYR A 591 6.73 23.74 23.46
C TYR A 591 6.37 24.83 22.46
N ALA A 592 6.32 26.07 22.93
CA ALA A 592 5.85 27.19 22.11
C ALA A 592 6.80 27.49 20.93
N PRO A 593 6.28 27.64 19.70
CA PRO A 593 7.07 28.08 18.56
C PRO A 593 7.48 29.56 18.72
N SER A 594 8.18 30.09 17.72
CA SER A 594 8.45 31.52 17.63
C SER A 594 7.13 32.29 17.41
N GLY A 595 6.79 33.22 18.30
CA GLY A 595 5.59 34.05 18.19
C GLY A 595 4.46 33.59 19.10
N SER A 596 3.22 33.95 18.75
CA SER A 596 2.03 33.58 19.53
C SER A 596 1.57 32.18 19.15
N ALA A 597 1.32 31.34 20.14
CA ALA A 597 0.69 30.05 19.97
C ALA A 597 -0.30 29.77 21.11
N TRP A 598 -1.25 28.89 20.83
CA TRP A 598 -2.20 28.41 21.82
C TRP A 598 -2.62 26.99 21.50
N GLU A 599 -2.98 26.25 22.54
CA GLU A 599 -3.57 24.91 22.48
C GLU A 599 -4.77 24.87 23.41
N ARG A 600 -5.84 24.23 22.94
CA ARG A 600 -7.02 23.87 23.70
C ARG A 600 -7.06 22.36 23.89
N VAL A 601 -7.51 21.96 25.06
CA VAL A 601 -7.63 20.56 25.46
C VAL A 601 -9.03 20.36 26.01
N ASP A 602 -9.71 19.33 25.50
CA ASP A 602 -11.06 18.99 25.91
C ASP A 602 -11.28 17.47 25.88
N ASP A 603 -12.39 17.02 26.48
CA ASP A 603 -12.87 15.64 26.46
C ASP A 603 -11.78 14.57 26.72
N VAL A 604 -10.95 14.81 27.74
CA VAL A 604 -9.88 13.88 28.13
C VAL A 604 -10.47 12.69 28.88
N SER A 605 -10.17 11.46 28.44
CA SER A 605 -10.62 10.23 29.11
C SER A 605 -9.46 9.25 29.35
N LEU A 606 -9.49 8.54 30.48
CA LEU A 606 -8.55 7.48 30.81
C LEU A 606 -9.35 6.25 31.25
N GLN A 607 -9.28 5.15 30.49
CA GLN A 607 -10.11 3.97 30.71
C GLN A 607 -9.25 2.71 30.83
N ALA A 608 -9.45 1.91 31.87
CA ALA A 608 -8.77 0.62 32.00
C ALA A 608 -9.21 -0.34 30.90
N LEU A 609 -8.26 -1.04 30.28
CA LEU A 609 -8.49 -2.04 29.24
C LEU A 609 -8.42 -3.44 29.83
N SER A 610 -9.39 -4.29 29.49
CA SER A 610 -9.48 -5.70 29.94
C SER A 610 -9.77 -6.67 28.82
#